data_AF-A0A6G8CKL0-F1
#
_entry.id   AF-A0A6G8CKL0-F1
#
_cell.length_a   1.000
_cell.length_b   1.000
_cell.length_c   1.000
_cell.angle_alpha   90.00
_cell.angle_beta   90.00
_cell.angle_gamma   90.00
#
_symmetry.space_group_name_H-M   'P 1'
#
loop_
_entity.id
_entity.type
_entity.pdbx_description
1 polymer ?
#
loop_
_entity_poly.entity_id
_entity_poly.type
_entity_poly.pdbx_seq_one_letter_code
_entity_poly.pdbx_strand_id
1 'polypeptide(L)'
;MASISATVRRRIKRYVRRREKMVRNPAFEGTPRLYRFDAALRIAGGGHYHDSIAQITGLSPTQAYRKGERRFGKTPWLEDIWILASPLDGEADIDMHLDWLWNAIAPHKEYFRELISQTTSAHVVLGCFSESPYPFLSVKSESLRLLRELEIGVAFNFTCV
;
A
#
# COMPACT_ATOMS: atom_id res chain seq x y z
N MET A 1 13.98 7.06 31.69
CA MET A 1 12.79 7.54 30.94
C MET A 1 13.25 8.56 29.90
N ALA A 2 13.14 8.27 28.61
CA ALA A 2 13.55 9.22 27.57
C ALA A 2 12.60 10.43 27.53
N SER A 3 13.10 11.64 27.80
CA SER A 3 12.27 12.85 27.74
C SER A 3 12.10 13.31 26.29
N ILE A 4 10.86 13.50 25.86
CA ILE A 4 10.55 13.99 24.51
C ILE A 4 10.89 15.48 24.44
N SER A 5 11.75 15.85 23.50
CA SER A 5 12.18 17.24 23.30
C SER A 5 11.01 18.18 22.97
N ALA A 6 11.15 19.45 23.32
CA ALA A 6 10.14 20.47 23.01
C ALA A 6 9.83 20.56 21.50
N THR A 7 10.84 20.35 20.65
CA THR A 7 10.70 20.33 19.19
C THR A 7 9.81 19.18 18.72
N VAL A 8 10.01 17.97 19.26
CA VAL A 8 9.18 16.81 18.93
C VAL A 8 7.73 17.03 19.37
N ARG A 9 7.50 17.57 20.58
CA ARG A 9 6.14 17.91 21.05
C ARG A 9 5.44 18.92 20.13
N ARG A 10 6.16 19.97 19.68
CA ARG A 10 5.61 20.94 18.72
C ARG A 10 5.29 20.30 17.37
N ARG A 11 6.09 19.33 16.91
CA ARG A 11 5.84 18.61 15.66
C ARG A 11 4.60 17.72 15.76
N ILE A 12 4.44 16.98 16.86
CA ILE A 12 3.24 16.18 17.15
C ILE A 12 2.01 17.07 17.20
N LYS A 13 2.06 18.21 17.92
CA LYS A 13 0.93 19.14 18.01
C LYS A 13 0.53 19.71 16.64
N ARG A 14 1.51 19.99 15.76
CA ARG A 14 1.23 20.40 14.36
C ARG A 14 0.59 19.29 13.55
N TYR A 15 1.05 18.05 13.69
CA TYR A 15 0.45 16.88 13.04
C TYR A 15 -1.01 16.71 13.46
N VAL A 16 -1.31 16.71 14.77
CA VAL A 16 -2.68 16.57 15.30
C VAL A 16 -3.60 17.65 14.73
N ARG A 17 -3.17 18.93 14.78
CA ARG A 17 -3.94 20.05 14.22
C ARG A 17 -4.19 19.91 12.72
N ARG A 18 -3.19 19.44 11.95
CA ARG A 18 -3.34 19.21 10.50
C ARG A 18 -4.33 18.09 10.22
N ARG A 19 -4.21 16.96 10.91
CA ARG A 19 -5.14 15.83 10.81
C ARG A 19 -6.57 16.30 11.09
N GLU A 20 -6.79 17.01 12.19
CA GLU A 20 -8.11 17.55 12.53
C GLU A 20 -8.63 18.54 11.49
N LYS A 21 -7.76 19.40 10.95
CA LYS A 21 -8.15 20.36 9.90
C LYS A 21 -8.58 19.65 8.62
N MET A 22 -7.87 18.59 8.21
CA MET A 22 -8.18 17.86 6.99
C MET A 22 -9.45 17.01 7.12
N VAL A 23 -9.69 16.42 8.29
CA VAL A 23 -10.96 15.72 8.59
C VAL A 23 -12.14 16.70 8.62
N ARG A 24 -11.97 17.91 9.18
CA ARG A 24 -13.04 18.91 9.28
C ARG A 24 -13.29 19.69 7.99
N ASN A 25 -12.24 19.94 7.21
CA ASN A 25 -12.30 20.71 5.97
C ASN A 25 -11.32 20.11 4.95
N PRO A 26 -11.77 19.15 4.14
CA PRO A 26 -10.96 18.59 3.07
C PRO A 26 -10.72 19.59 1.93
N ALA A 27 -11.34 20.77 1.92
CA ALA A 27 -11.12 21.78 0.89
C ALA A 27 -9.88 22.66 1.18
N PHE A 28 -9.16 23.06 0.12
CA PHE A 28 -8.16 24.13 0.16
C PHE A 28 -8.69 25.33 -0.60
N GLU A 29 -8.71 26.52 0.02
CA GLU A 29 -9.15 27.76 -0.64
C GLU A 29 -10.58 27.70 -1.23
N GLY A 30 -11.44 26.83 -0.67
CA GLY A 30 -12.82 26.64 -1.15
C GLY A 30 -12.99 25.54 -2.20
N THR A 31 -11.90 24.99 -2.73
CA THR A 31 -11.93 23.87 -3.67
C THR A 31 -11.79 22.54 -2.92
N PRO A 32 -12.73 21.58 -3.08
CA PRO A 32 -12.57 20.23 -2.54
C PRO A 32 -11.25 19.63 -3.02
N ARG A 33 -10.41 19.13 -2.10
CA ARG A 33 -9.20 18.42 -2.52
C ARG A 33 -9.62 17.05 -3.02
N LEU A 34 -9.29 16.74 -4.26
CA LEU A 34 -9.37 15.37 -4.73
C LEU A 34 -8.34 14.53 -3.95
N TYR A 35 -8.83 13.46 -3.33
CA TYR A 35 -8.01 12.38 -2.78
C TYR A 35 -8.49 11.09 -3.43
N ARG A 36 -7.56 10.33 -4.00
CA ARG A 36 -7.82 8.96 -4.41
C ARG A 36 -6.78 8.03 -3.83
N PHE A 37 -7.24 6.92 -3.27
CA PHE A 37 -6.40 5.93 -2.62
C PHE A 37 -6.37 4.64 -3.43
N ASP A 38 -5.28 3.90 -3.28
CA ASP A 38 -5.19 2.52 -3.72
C ASP A 38 -4.28 1.75 -2.75
N ALA A 39 -4.41 0.43 -2.73
CA ALA A 39 -3.44 -0.43 -2.07
C ALA A 39 -3.22 -1.71 -2.86
N ALA A 40 -1.97 -2.19 -2.85
CA ALA A 40 -1.62 -3.45 -3.50
C ALA A 40 -0.54 -4.20 -2.72
N LEU A 41 -0.69 -5.53 -2.62
CA LEU A 41 0.41 -6.42 -2.27
C LEU A 41 1.27 -6.65 -3.52
N ARG A 42 2.57 -6.39 -3.42
CA ARG A 42 3.55 -6.67 -4.48
C ARG A 42 4.59 -7.66 -4.00
N ILE A 43 4.87 -8.65 -4.82
CA ILE A 43 5.86 -9.69 -4.57
C ILE A 43 6.76 -9.75 -5.81
N ALA A 44 8.07 -9.67 -5.62
CA ALA A 44 9.05 -9.62 -6.70
C ALA A 44 10.10 -10.73 -6.56
N GLY A 45 10.55 -11.27 -7.69
CA GLY A 45 11.54 -12.35 -7.72
C GLY A 45 10.99 -13.73 -7.32
N GLY A 46 9.73 -14.01 -7.67
CA GLY A 46 9.05 -15.27 -7.39
C GLY A 46 8.28 -15.82 -8.58
N GLY A 47 8.78 -15.61 -9.80
CA GLY A 47 8.08 -15.93 -11.03
C GLY A 47 7.48 -17.35 -11.08
N HIS A 48 8.21 -18.35 -10.60
CA HIS A 48 7.75 -19.74 -10.57
C HIS A 48 6.57 -20.00 -9.65
N TYR A 49 6.25 -19.08 -8.73
CA TYR A 49 5.05 -19.19 -7.88
C TYR A 49 3.80 -18.55 -8.49
N HIS A 50 3.89 -17.77 -9.57
CA HIS A 50 2.74 -17.00 -10.06
C HIS A 50 1.51 -17.88 -10.33
N ASP A 51 1.69 -19.04 -10.94
CA ASP A 51 0.61 -19.97 -11.26
C ASP A 51 0.15 -20.76 -10.01
N SER A 52 1.10 -21.12 -9.12
CA SER A 52 0.77 -21.87 -7.91
C SER A 52 0.03 -21.03 -6.88
N ILE A 53 0.24 -19.71 -6.84
CA ILE A 53 -0.57 -18.80 -6.01
C ILE A 53 -2.04 -18.95 -6.38
N ALA A 54 -2.38 -18.86 -7.67
CA ALA A 54 -3.76 -18.98 -8.13
C ALA A 54 -4.33 -20.38 -7.86
N GLN A 55 -3.55 -21.44 -8.05
CA GLN A 55 -3.99 -22.82 -7.80
C GLN A 55 -4.28 -23.10 -6.32
N ILE A 56 -3.44 -22.59 -5.41
CA ILE A 56 -3.54 -22.86 -3.97
C ILE A 56 -4.54 -21.93 -3.28
N THR A 57 -4.56 -20.65 -3.67
CA THR A 57 -5.32 -19.61 -2.97
C THR A 57 -6.60 -19.20 -3.69
N GLY A 58 -6.74 -19.54 -4.97
CA GLY A 58 -7.80 -19.02 -5.84
C GLY A 58 -7.61 -17.54 -6.22
N LEU A 59 -6.56 -16.87 -5.73
CA LEU A 59 -6.30 -15.46 -6.02
C LEU A 59 -5.57 -15.30 -7.35
N SER A 60 -6.19 -14.58 -8.28
CA SER A 60 -5.54 -14.14 -9.51
C SER A 60 -4.86 -12.79 -9.29
N PRO A 61 -3.64 -12.57 -9.81
CA PRO A 61 -3.04 -11.24 -9.76
C PRO A 61 -3.88 -10.23 -10.55
N THR A 62 -3.94 -9.00 -10.06
CA THR A 62 -4.41 -7.87 -10.87
C THR A 62 -3.44 -7.60 -12.01
N GLN A 63 -2.14 -7.73 -11.74
CA GLN A 63 -1.07 -7.61 -12.73
C GLN A 63 0.06 -8.58 -12.39
N ALA A 64 0.64 -9.18 -13.42
CA ALA A 64 1.86 -9.95 -13.29
C ALA A 64 2.79 -9.62 -14.46
N TYR A 65 4.08 -9.50 -14.17
CA TYR A 65 5.11 -9.21 -15.14
C TYR A 65 6.22 -10.23 -15.02
N ARG A 66 6.81 -10.59 -16.16
CA ARG A 66 7.96 -11.49 -16.20
C ARG A 66 9.27 -10.72 -16.33
N LYS A 67 10.34 -11.24 -15.73
CA LYS A 67 11.69 -10.71 -15.96
C LYS A 67 11.99 -10.70 -17.46
N GLY A 68 12.51 -9.59 -17.97
CA GLY A 68 12.82 -9.41 -19.39
C GLY A 68 11.65 -8.94 -20.25
N GLU A 69 10.41 -9.00 -19.75
CA GLU A 69 9.25 -8.47 -20.47
C GLU A 69 9.37 -6.95 -20.64
N ARG A 70 8.98 -6.44 -21.81
CA ARG A 70 9.10 -5.01 -22.11
C ARG A 70 8.03 -4.22 -21.37
N ARG A 71 8.47 -3.27 -20.55
CA ARG A 71 7.58 -2.22 -20.01
C ARG A 71 7.19 -1.27 -21.15
N PHE A 72 5.96 -0.75 -21.13
CA PHE A 72 5.43 0.15 -22.18
C PHE A 72 6.43 1.27 -22.53
N GLY A 73 7.05 1.18 -23.71
CA GLY A 73 8.04 2.13 -24.23
C GLY A 73 9.36 2.24 -23.45
N LYS A 74 9.73 1.27 -22.59
CA LYS A 74 10.88 1.37 -21.67
C LYS A 74 11.74 0.10 -21.56
N THR A 75 12.80 0.24 -20.77
CA THR A 75 13.67 -0.81 -20.21
C THR A 75 12.86 -2.03 -19.75
N PRO A 76 13.31 -3.27 -20.02
CA PRO A 76 12.62 -4.47 -19.58
C PRO A 76 12.55 -4.57 -18.05
N TRP A 77 11.59 -5.34 -17.54
CA TRP A 77 11.51 -5.65 -16.13
C TRP A 77 12.76 -6.39 -15.66
N LEU A 78 13.38 -5.91 -14.58
CA LEU A 78 14.61 -6.48 -14.04
C LEU A 78 14.36 -7.79 -13.26
N GLU A 79 13.12 -8.00 -12.81
CA GLU A 79 12.66 -9.16 -12.06
C GLU A 79 11.18 -9.42 -12.36
N ASP A 80 10.72 -10.64 -12.04
CA ASP A 80 9.30 -10.98 -12.07
C ASP A 80 8.57 -10.22 -10.97
N ILE A 81 7.34 -9.78 -11.25
CA ILE A 81 6.49 -9.09 -10.26
C ILE A 81 5.09 -9.67 -10.32
N TRP A 82 4.55 -10.01 -9.16
CA TRP A 82 3.16 -10.37 -8.94
C TRP A 82 2.47 -9.30 -8.10
N ILE A 83 1.32 -8.80 -8.54
CA ILE A 83 0.59 -7.70 -7.92
C ILE A 83 -0.86 -8.09 -7.69
N LEU A 84 -1.31 -7.99 -6.44
CA LEU A 84 -2.72 -8.03 -6.06
C LEU A 84 -3.14 -6.67 -5.54
N ALA A 85 -3.91 -5.93 -6.33
CA ALA A 85 -4.46 -4.65 -5.96
C ALA A 85 -5.90 -4.80 -5.46
N SER A 86 -6.26 -3.99 -4.46
CA SER A 86 -7.65 -3.87 -4.04
C SER A 86 -8.50 -3.33 -5.20
N PRO A 87 -9.66 -3.95 -5.50
CA PRO A 87 -10.52 -3.56 -6.60
C PRO A 87 -11.49 -2.42 -6.23
N LEU A 88 -11.40 -1.90 -5.00
CA LEU A 88 -12.25 -0.79 -4.57
C LEU A 88 -11.94 0.46 -5.39
N ASP A 89 -12.94 1.33 -5.52
CA ASP A 89 -12.75 2.62 -6.15
C ASP A 89 -11.79 3.50 -5.34
N GLY A 90 -11.23 4.53 -6.00
CA GLY A 90 -10.26 5.40 -5.35
C GLY A 90 -10.83 6.33 -4.29
N GLU A 91 -12.15 6.48 -4.20
CA GLU A 91 -12.79 7.31 -3.15
C GLU A 91 -12.93 6.54 -1.83
N ALA A 92 -12.80 5.20 -1.87
CA ALA A 92 -12.74 4.36 -0.69
C ALA A 92 -11.57 4.75 0.23
N ASP A 93 -11.78 4.61 1.54
CA ASP A 93 -10.75 4.91 2.53
C ASP A 93 -9.59 3.90 2.42
N ILE A 94 -8.36 4.35 2.68
CA ILE A 94 -7.16 3.50 2.57
C ILE A 94 -7.25 2.28 3.50
N ASP A 95 -7.88 2.43 4.66
CA ASP A 95 -8.14 1.32 5.59
C ASP A 95 -9.01 0.23 4.94
N MET A 96 -10.00 0.60 4.11
CA MET A 96 -10.86 -0.37 3.42
C MET A 96 -10.09 -1.17 2.37
N HIS A 97 -9.15 -0.54 1.66
CA HIS A 97 -8.29 -1.26 0.73
C HIS A 97 -7.38 -2.27 1.43
N LEU A 98 -6.84 -1.90 2.60
CA LEU A 98 -6.02 -2.78 3.43
C LEU A 98 -6.82 -3.94 4.03
N ASP A 99 -8.03 -3.68 4.51
CA ASP A 99 -8.93 -4.71 5.02
C ASP A 99 -9.31 -5.70 3.91
N TRP A 100 -9.56 -5.22 2.69
CA TRP A 100 -9.80 -6.09 1.55
C TRP A 100 -8.59 -7.01 1.27
N LEU A 101 -7.38 -6.44 1.23
CA LEU A 101 -6.16 -7.22 1.03
C LEU A 101 -5.97 -8.26 2.13
N TRP A 102 -6.18 -7.87 3.40
CA TRP A 102 -6.10 -8.79 4.52
C TRP A 102 -7.13 -9.91 4.41
N ASN A 103 -8.39 -9.60 4.07
CA ASN A 103 -9.43 -10.62 3.93
C ASN A 103 -9.15 -11.61 2.79
N ALA A 104 -8.53 -11.15 1.70
CA ALA A 104 -8.10 -12.01 0.61
C ALA A 104 -6.93 -12.93 1.02
N ILE A 105 -5.95 -12.40 1.77
CA ILE A 105 -4.70 -13.10 2.09
C ILE A 105 -4.79 -13.96 3.36
N ALA A 106 -5.58 -13.53 4.36
CA ALA A 106 -5.64 -14.16 5.68
C ALA A 106 -5.95 -15.66 5.66
N PRO A 107 -6.83 -16.20 4.80
CA PRO A 107 -7.07 -17.64 4.70
C PRO A 107 -5.85 -18.45 4.26
N HIS A 108 -4.86 -17.80 3.63
CA HIS A 108 -3.67 -18.41 3.05
C HIS A 108 -2.38 -17.80 3.62
N LYS A 109 -2.43 -17.19 4.81
CA LYS A 109 -1.31 -16.40 5.35
C LYS A 109 -0.02 -17.21 5.48
N GLU A 110 -0.08 -18.47 5.91
CA GLU A 110 1.09 -19.33 6.05
C GLU A 110 1.76 -19.58 4.70
N TYR A 111 0.97 -19.85 3.66
CA TYR A 111 1.47 -20.00 2.29
C TYR A 111 2.14 -18.72 1.80
N PHE A 112 1.53 -17.55 2.01
CA PHE A 112 2.15 -16.28 1.62
C PHE A 112 3.45 -16.00 2.41
N ARG A 113 3.53 -16.34 3.70
CA ARG A 113 4.77 -16.21 4.47
C ARG A 113 5.91 -17.08 3.93
N GLU A 114 5.62 -18.34 3.64
CA GLU A 114 6.59 -19.27 3.07
C GLU A 114 7.03 -18.84 1.66
N LEU A 115 6.09 -18.37 0.85
CA LEU A 115 6.38 -17.85 -0.48
C LEU A 115 7.27 -16.60 -0.39
N ILE A 116 6.89 -15.62 0.44
CA ILE A 116 7.61 -14.35 0.58
C ILE A 116 9.06 -14.57 1.01
N SER A 117 9.34 -15.54 1.90
CA SER A 117 10.70 -15.87 2.32
C SER A 117 11.60 -16.42 1.21
N GLN A 118 10.99 -16.90 0.11
CA GLN A 118 11.66 -17.44 -1.08
C GLN A 118 11.69 -16.44 -2.26
N THR A 119 11.22 -15.20 -2.04
CA THR A 119 11.21 -14.14 -3.05
C THR A 119 12.22 -13.04 -2.75
N THR A 120 12.57 -12.23 -3.76
CA THR A 120 13.53 -11.13 -3.59
C THR A 120 12.98 -10.02 -2.69
N SER A 121 11.71 -9.66 -2.87
CA SER A 121 11.06 -8.67 -2.01
C SER A 121 9.54 -8.80 -2.01
N ALA A 122 8.92 -8.42 -0.90
CA ALA A 122 7.48 -8.26 -0.81
C ALA A 122 7.13 -7.05 0.05
N HIS A 123 6.12 -6.29 -0.37
CA HIS A 123 5.67 -5.10 0.34
C HIS A 123 4.22 -4.75 -0.04
N VAL A 124 3.54 -4.06 0.86
CA VAL A 124 2.27 -3.41 0.54
C VAL A 124 2.57 -2.00 0.03
N VAL A 125 2.07 -1.66 -1.15
CA VAL A 125 2.12 -0.30 -1.68
C VAL A 125 0.82 0.40 -1.34
N LEU A 126 0.92 1.60 -0.76
CA LEU A 126 -0.21 2.50 -0.53
C LEU A 126 -0.11 3.70 -1.46
N GLY A 127 -1.08 3.84 -2.36
CA GLY A 127 -1.21 4.96 -3.26
C GLY A 127 -2.03 6.10 -2.67
N CYS A 128 -1.60 7.33 -2.94
CA CYS A 128 -2.37 8.54 -2.68
C CYS A 128 -2.18 9.48 -3.86
N PHE A 129 -3.21 9.60 -4.69
CA PHE A 129 -3.34 10.67 -5.67
C PHE A 129 -4.03 11.86 -5.01
N SER A 130 -3.45 13.06 -5.11
CA SER A 130 -4.06 14.25 -4.55
C SER A 130 -3.69 15.53 -5.30
N GLU A 131 -4.63 16.47 -5.37
CA GLU A 131 -4.38 17.86 -5.80
C GLU A 131 -3.85 18.74 -4.65
N SER A 132 -3.66 18.16 -3.46
CA SER A 132 -3.09 18.88 -2.33
C SER A 132 -1.58 19.03 -2.50
N PRO A 133 -1.01 20.24 -2.32
CA PRO A 133 0.44 20.43 -2.26
C PRO A 133 1.09 19.74 -1.04
N TYR A 134 0.27 19.32 -0.09
CA TYR A 134 0.67 18.57 1.10
C TYR A 134 -0.29 17.39 1.28
N PRO A 135 -0.15 16.29 0.51
CA PRO A 135 -1.00 15.12 0.70
C PRO A 135 -0.80 14.58 2.11
N PHE A 136 -1.87 14.02 2.67
CA PHE A 136 -1.83 13.39 3.98
C PHE A 136 -2.48 12.03 3.88
N LEU A 137 -1.71 11.02 4.22
CA LEU A 137 -2.17 9.65 4.34
C LEU A 137 -2.07 9.26 5.82
N SER A 138 -3.14 8.67 6.33
CA SER A 138 -3.17 8.08 7.66
C SER A 138 -3.83 6.73 7.54
N VAL A 139 -3.28 5.74 8.24
CA VAL A 139 -3.79 4.38 8.29
C VAL A 139 -3.96 4.03 9.76
N LYS A 140 -5.05 3.34 10.11
CA LYS A 140 -5.27 2.88 11.47
C LYS A 140 -4.34 1.70 11.80
N SER A 141 -4.06 1.50 13.08
CA SER A 141 -3.10 0.47 13.49
C SER A 141 -3.58 -0.94 13.16
N GLU A 142 -4.89 -1.16 13.26
CA GLU A 142 -5.57 -2.41 12.96
C GLU A 142 -5.44 -2.79 11.49
N SER A 143 -5.55 -1.83 10.56
CA SER A 143 -5.45 -2.05 9.11
C SER A 143 -4.04 -2.44 8.68
N LEU A 144 -3.02 -2.15 9.49
CA LEU A 144 -1.63 -2.55 9.24
C LEU A 144 -1.34 -4.02 9.64
N ARG A 145 -2.35 -4.78 10.06
CA ARG A 145 -2.20 -6.19 10.46
C ARG A 145 -1.54 -7.04 9.38
N LEU A 146 -1.90 -6.86 8.11
CA LEU A 146 -1.31 -7.57 6.97
C LEU A 146 0.23 -7.50 6.99
N LEU A 147 0.79 -6.31 7.27
CA LEU A 147 2.25 -6.12 7.34
C LEU A 147 2.88 -6.95 8.45
N ARG A 148 2.24 -6.96 9.62
CA ARG A 148 2.73 -7.69 10.79
C ARG A 148 2.66 -9.20 10.58
N GLU A 149 1.54 -9.71 10.08
CA GLU A 149 1.31 -11.14 9.94
C GLU A 149 2.17 -11.76 8.82
N LEU A 150 2.50 -10.99 7.79
CA LEU A 150 3.38 -11.42 6.69
C LEU A 150 4.85 -11.02 6.89
N GLU A 151 5.17 -10.25 7.93
CA GLU A 151 6.52 -9.72 8.22
C GLU A 151 7.11 -8.91 7.04
N ILE A 152 6.27 -8.12 6.38
CA ILE A 152 6.64 -7.30 5.21
C ILE A 152 6.62 -5.80 5.50
N GLY A 153 7.34 -5.05 4.66
CA GLY A 153 7.35 -3.60 4.69
C GLY A 153 6.17 -2.95 3.97
N VAL A 154 6.09 -1.63 4.10
CA VAL A 154 5.17 -0.77 3.37
C VAL A 154 5.94 0.21 2.49
N ALA A 155 5.46 0.43 1.27
CA ALA A 155 5.93 1.47 0.37
C ALA A 155 4.79 2.46 0.12
N PHE A 156 5.13 3.72 -0.10
CA PHE A 156 4.15 4.78 -0.36
C PHE A 156 4.37 5.35 -1.75
N ASN A 157 3.28 5.49 -2.51
CA ASN A 157 3.29 6.14 -3.82
C ASN A 157 2.41 7.38 -3.76
N PHE A 158 3.02 8.56 -3.75
CA PHE A 158 2.32 9.83 -3.75
C PHE A 158 2.37 10.44 -5.14
N THR A 159 1.20 10.69 -5.72
CA THR A 159 1.08 11.47 -6.95
C THR A 159 0.38 12.77 -6.61
N CYS A 160 1.12 13.88 -6.71
CA CYS A 160 0.57 15.22 -6.55
C CYS A 160 0.53 15.90 -7.90
N VAL A 161 -0.61 16.53 -8.22
CA VAL A 161 -0.80 17.34 -9.44
C VAL A 161 -1.15 18.77 -9.11
#